data_AF-A0A2V9NI63-F1
#
_entry.id   AF-A0A2V9NI63-F1
#
_cell.length_a   1.000
_cell.length_b   1.000
_cell.length_c   1.000
_cell.angle_alpha   90.00
_cell.angle_beta   90.00
_cell.angle_gamma   90.00
#
_symmetry.space_group_name_H-M   'P 1'
#
loop_
_entity.id
_entity.type
_entity.pdbx_description
1 polymer ?
#
loop_
_entity_poly.entity_id
_entity_poly.type
_entity_poly.pdbx_seq_one_letter_code
_entity_poly.pdbx_strand_id
1 'polypeptide(L)'
;RDVRCIVSVGMLTEGWDCNTVTHIIGIRPFMSQLLCEQVVGRGLRRASYELGDDGKFAEEVSKVLGVPFEVIPFKASSRSASAPRIKRHHVHAIPERARYEIRFPRVEGYTQAIRNKVTMDWTKVPMMVLQPDSIPPEYEAKGLSVNTAGRMSLSGPSRIDKVTLREYREKRRLQELIFDLASGLTKHYVAQPQCQVPAHVLFPQLVQIIGRYLKDHVDVRPPADIKDAGLSPYYGWLVEILTENIRPDTSEGETPEIPLYESSRGPGSTADVDYWTSREAREVVHCHLNYVVPDTARWEQAASYYIDTHPMVDAFVKNAGLGFAIPYLHNGQMHDYMPDFIVRLKTQPPMHVIVETKGYDPLAEVKGAAADRWVKAVNAEGSHGQWAYGMARKTTEVPNIINRSARTEAVDVAQTGR
;
A
#
# COMPACT_ATOMS: atom_id res chain seq x y z
N ARG A 1 -8.92 -22.45 -17.60
CA ARG A 1 -9.00 -23.17 -18.89
C ARG A 1 -7.58 -23.31 -19.42
N ASP A 2 -7.17 -24.51 -19.86
CA ASP A 2 -5.78 -25.01 -19.88
C ASP A 2 -5.20 -25.07 -21.32
N VAL A 3 -5.20 -23.95 -22.05
CA VAL A 3 -4.67 -23.91 -23.43
C VAL A 3 -3.14 -23.77 -23.39
N ARG A 4 -2.42 -24.85 -23.74
CA ARG A 4 -0.95 -24.90 -23.68
C ARG A 4 -0.24 -24.78 -25.03
N CYS A 5 -0.99 -24.82 -26.13
CA CYS A 5 -0.46 -24.76 -27.48
C CYS A 5 -1.34 -23.87 -28.35
N ILE A 6 -0.72 -22.97 -29.12
CA ILE A 6 -1.39 -22.09 -30.06
C ILE A 6 -0.71 -22.28 -31.42
N VAL A 7 -1.50 -22.58 -32.44
CA VAL A 7 -1.04 -22.72 -33.82
C VAL A 7 -1.56 -21.54 -34.62
N SER A 8 -0.65 -20.76 -35.20
CA SER A 8 -0.99 -19.61 -36.05
C SER A 8 -0.35 -19.75 -37.43
N VAL A 9 -1.13 -19.43 -38.47
CA VAL A 9 -0.74 -19.55 -39.89
C VAL A 9 -0.49 -18.19 -40.58
N GLY A 10 -0.75 -17.08 -39.88
CA GLY A 10 -0.50 -15.72 -40.36
C GLY A 10 0.59 -15.05 -39.53
N MET A 11 1.39 -14.20 -40.15
CA MET A 11 2.20 -13.23 -39.42
C MET A 11 1.27 -12.51 -38.45
N LEU A 12 1.48 -12.75 -37.15
CA LEU A 12 0.73 -12.12 -36.08
C LEU A 12 1.13 -10.63 -36.06
N THR A 13 0.50 -9.84 -36.93
CA THR A 13 0.68 -8.38 -37.02
C THR A 13 0.23 -7.68 -35.76
N GLU A 14 -0.72 -8.27 -35.02
CA GLU A 14 -1.05 -7.89 -33.66
C GLU A 14 -0.18 -8.65 -32.65
N GLY A 15 0.43 -7.90 -31.74
CA GLY A 15 1.30 -8.42 -30.70
C GLY A 15 0.49 -9.13 -29.62
N TRP A 16 0.61 -10.45 -29.54
CA TRP A 16 0.25 -11.17 -28.31
C TRP A 16 1.34 -10.94 -27.24
N ASP A 17 0.93 -10.45 -26.08
CA ASP A 17 1.83 -10.20 -24.96
C ASP A 17 1.70 -11.30 -23.90
N CYS A 18 2.26 -12.47 -24.22
CA CYS A 18 2.38 -13.58 -23.28
C CYS A 18 3.85 -13.73 -22.86
N ASN A 19 4.10 -13.82 -21.56
CA ASN A 19 5.42 -14.00 -20.96
C ASN A 19 5.75 -15.48 -20.65
N THR A 20 4.86 -16.42 -20.99
CA THR A 20 4.99 -17.86 -20.67
C THR A 20 5.37 -18.72 -21.88
N VAL A 21 5.79 -18.11 -22.99
CA VAL A 21 6.15 -18.83 -24.22
C VAL A 21 7.53 -19.48 -24.08
N THR A 22 7.53 -20.80 -23.85
CA THR A 22 8.77 -21.57 -23.65
C THR A 22 9.25 -22.31 -24.90
N HIS A 23 8.36 -22.54 -25.87
CA HIS A 23 8.64 -23.29 -27.09
C HIS A 23 8.08 -22.57 -28.31
N ILE A 24 8.90 -22.42 -29.33
CA ILE A 24 8.52 -21.85 -30.63
C ILE A 24 8.92 -22.86 -31.70
N ILE A 25 7.95 -23.26 -32.53
CA ILE A 25 8.16 -24.26 -33.56
C ILE A 25 7.80 -23.64 -34.93
N GLY A 26 8.82 -23.42 -35.74
CA GLY A 26 8.72 -23.07 -37.15
C GLY A 26 8.36 -24.28 -37.98
N ILE A 27 7.07 -24.44 -38.29
CA ILE A 27 6.57 -25.56 -39.12
C ILE A 27 6.73 -25.28 -40.63
N ARG A 28 6.95 -24.01 -41.02
CA ARG A 28 7.18 -23.57 -42.40
C ARG A 28 8.46 -22.74 -42.52
N PRO A 29 9.10 -22.73 -43.70
CA PRO A 29 10.30 -21.91 -43.93
C PRO A 29 10.01 -20.43 -43.75
N PHE A 30 10.88 -19.75 -42.99
CA PHE A 30 10.85 -18.29 -42.85
C PHE A 30 11.61 -17.66 -44.03
N MET A 31 10.96 -16.75 -44.74
CA MET A 31 11.54 -16.09 -45.92
C MET A 31 12.25 -14.76 -45.59
N SER A 32 12.20 -14.30 -44.33
CA SER A 32 12.77 -13.02 -43.88
C SER A 32 13.37 -13.13 -42.47
N GLN A 33 14.57 -12.58 -42.29
CA GLN A 33 15.28 -12.55 -40.99
C GLN A 33 14.54 -11.71 -39.94
N LEU A 34 13.92 -10.60 -40.34
CA LEU A 34 13.15 -9.73 -39.42
C LEU A 34 11.98 -10.50 -38.77
N LEU A 35 11.35 -11.41 -39.52
CA LEU A 35 10.28 -12.24 -39.01
C LEU A 35 10.79 -13.31 -38.04
N CYS A 36 11.99 -13.85 -38.27
CA CYS A 36 12.64 -14.75 -37.32
C CYS A 36 12.89 -14.06 -35.98
N GLU A 37 13.46 -12.85 -35.98
CA GLU A 37 13.73 -12.07 -34.76
C GLU A 37 12.44 -11.74 -33.99
N GLN A 38 11.40 -11.26 -34.70
CA GLN A 38 10.11 -10.94 -34.10
C GLN A 38 9.42 -12.16 -33.50
N VAL A 39 9.58 -13.33 -34.11
CA VAL A 39 9.03 -14.59 -33.59
C VAL A 39 9.82 -15.06 -32.38
N VAL A 40 11.15 -15.09 -32.45
CA VAL A 40 12.02 -15.50 -31.34
C VAL A 40 11.87 -14.58 -30.13
N GLY A 41 11.79 -13.27 -30.34
CA GLY A 41 11.62 -12.27 -29.28
C GLY A 41 10.37 -12.51 -28.42
N ARG A 42 9.34 -13.17 -28.94
CA ARG A 42 8.13 -13.55 -28.17
C ARG A 42 8.43 -14.59 -27.08
N GLY A 43 9.45 -15.43 -27.28
CA GLY A 43 9.90 -16.42 -26.32
C GLY A 43 10.96 -15.92 -25.34
N LEU A 44 11.51 -14.72 -25.55
CA LEU A 44 12.57 -14.14 -24.71
C LEU A 44 12.03 -13.28 -23.56
N ARG A 45 10.71 -13.21 -23.39
CA ARG A 45 10.08 -12.57 -22.25
C ARG A 45 10.22 -13.48 -21.03
N ARG A 46 10.57 -12.89 -19.89
CA ARG A 46 10.73 -13.64 -18.64
C ARG A 46 9.37 -13.91 -17.99
N ALA A 47 9.13 -15.16 -17.61
CA ALA A 47 7.88 -15.58 -16.99
C ALA A 47 7.77 -15.14 -15.53
N SER A 48 8.90 -15.09 -14.81
CA SER A 48 8.94 -14.67 -13.40
C SER A 48 9.90 -13.51 -13.20
N TYR A 49 9.55 -12.58 -12.30
CA TYR A 49 10.45 -11.53 -11.82
C TYR A 49 10.97 -11.75 -10.39
N GLU A 50 10.74 -12.92 -9.81
CA GLU A 50 11.25 -13.27 -8.49
C GLU A 50 12.80 -13.35 -8.52
N LEU A 51 13.43 -12.79 -7.48
CA LEU A 51 14.86 -12.89 -7.21
C LEU A 51 15.11 -14.19 -6.44
N GLY A 52 16.15 -14.93 -6.82
CA GLY A 52 16.65 -16.07 -6.06
C GLY A 52 17.40 -15.64 -4.79
N ASP A 53 17.84 -16.61 -4.01
CA ASP A 53 18.54 -16.40 -2.74
C ASP A 53 19.84 -15.58 -2.87
N ASP A 54 20.42 -15.55 -4.07
CA ASP A 54 21.62 -14.77 -4.40
C ASP A 54 21.31 -13.35 -4.91
N GLY A 55 20.04 -12.92 -4.85
CA GLY A 55 19.60 -11.62 -5.34
C GLY A 55 19.65 -11.49 -6.87
N LYS A 56 19.69 -12.61 -7.61
CA LYS A 56 19.68 -12.61 -9.08
C LYS A 56 18.45 -13.30 -9.62
N PHE A 57 18.17 -13.03 -10.89
CA PHE A 57 17.11 -13.68 -11.63
C PHE A 57 17.53 -15.07 -12.08
N ALA A 58 16.63 -16.05 -11.91
CA ALA A 58 16.85 -17.40 -12.40
C ALA A 58 16.97 -17.41 -13.95
N GLU A 59 17.83 -18.28 -14.46
CA GLU A 59 17.95 -18.51 -15.90
C GLU A 59 16.66 -19.15 -16.43
N GLU A 60 16.06 -18.53 -17.44
CA GLU A 60 14.93 -19.08 -18.20
C GLU A 60 15.36 -19.29 -19.65
N VAL A 61 15.01 -20.46 -20.21
CA VAL A 61 15.42 -20.85 -21.56
C VAL A 61 14.20 -21.04 -22.45
N SER A 62 14.19 -20.36 -23.59
CA SER A 62 13.21 -20.60 -24.66
C SER A 62 13.79 -21.51 -25.72
N LYS A 63 13.03 -22.53 -26.14
CA LYS A 63 13.45 -23.48 -27.17
C LYS A 63 12.84 -23.11 -28.51
N VAL A 64 13.69 -22.77 -29.46
CA VAL A 64 13.29 -22.42 -30.82
C VAL A 64 13.70 -23.54 -31.77
N LEU A 65 12.74 -24.09 -32.51
CA LEU A 65 12.93 -25.19 -33.45
C LEU A 65 12.45 -24.76 -34.83
N GLY A 66 13.18 -25.08 -35.90
CA GLY A 66 12.73 -24.83 -37.28
C GLY A 66 12.73 -23.35 -37.71
N VAL A 67 13.37 -22.47 -36.95
CA VAL A 67 13.57 -21.05 -37.30
C VAL A 67 15.05 -20.82 -37.63
N PRO A 68 15.41 -20.39 -38.85
CA PRO A 68 16.80 -20.14 -39.23
C PRO A 68 17.27 -18.84 -38.58
N PHE A 69 18.17 -18.93 -37.60
CA PHE A 69 18.69 -17.78 -36.84
C PHE A 69 20.22 -17.80 -36.81
N GLU A 70 20.85 -16.78 -37.41
CA GLU A 70 22.31 -16.74 -37.66
C GLU A 70 23.09 -15.73 -36.78
N VAL A 71 22.41 -14.88 -36.00
CA VAL A 71 23.01 -13.64 -35.46
C VAL A 71 23.57 -13.74 -34.03
N ILE A 72 23.27 -14.80 -33.26
CA ILE A 72 23.80 -14.96 -31.89
C ILE A 72 24.72 -16.18 -31.83
N PRO A 73 25.98 -16.03 -31.34
CA PRO A 73 26.86 -17.17 -31.15
C PRO A 73 26.21 -18.13 -30.15
N PHE A 74 25.85 -19.32 -30.64
CA PHE A 74 25.39 -20.41 -29.79
C PHE A 74 26.51 -20.73 -28.80
N LYS A 75 26.31 -20.37 -27.53
CA LYS A 75 27.12 -20.93 -26.46
C LYS A 75 26.76 -22.41 -26.40
N ALA A 76 27.60 -23.27 -26.98
CA ALA A 76 27.47 -24.70 -26.86
C ALA A 76 27.53 -25.04 -25.37
N SER A 77 26.36 -25.24 -24.76
CA SER A 77 26.29 -25.67 -23.38
C SER A 77 26.85 -27.08 -23.32
N SER A 78 28.02 -27.25 -22.68
CA SER A 78 28.33 -28.53 -22.06
C SER A 78 27.13 -28.88 -21.18
N ARG A 79 26.73 -30.15 -21.20
CA ARG A 79 25.52 -30.67 -20.56
C ARG A 79 25.64 -30.54 -19.04
N SER A 80 25.54 -29.33 -18.51
CA SER A 80 25.40 -29.08 -17.09
C SER A 80 24.04 -29.63 -16.68
N ALA A 81 24.02 -30.35 -15.55
CA ALA A 81 22.78 -30.82 -14.98
C ALA A 81 21.84 -29.61 -14.83
N SER A 82 20.67 -29.65 -15.46
CA SER A 82 19.67 -28.60 -15.31
C SER A 82 19.45 -28.41 -13.82
N ALA A 83 19.60 -27.18 -13.33
CA ALA A 83 19.26 -26.85 -11.95
C ALA A 83 17.88 -27.45 -11.63
N PRO A 84 17.70 -28.08 -10.46
CA PRO A 84 16.46 -28.76 -10.13
C PRO A 84 15.30 -27.78 -10.35
N ARG A 85 14.29 -28.23 -11.11
CA ARG A 85 13.09 -27.43 -11.34
C ARG A 85 12.53 -27.02 -9.98
N ILE A 86 12.60 -25.73 -9.67
CA ILE A 86 12.02 -25.18 -8.45
C ILE A 86 10.55 -25.56 -8.48
N LYS A 87 10.08 -26.26 -7.44
CA LYS A 87 8.69 -26.68 -7.32
C LYS A 87 7.83 -25.42 -7.28
N ARG A 88 7.05 -25.19 -8.33
CA ARG A 88 6.13 -24.05 -8.39
C ARG A 88 4.73 -24.49 -7.97
N HIS A 89 4.08 -23.65 -7.19
CA HIS A 89 2.69 -23.82 -6.77
C HIS A 89 1.83 -22.88 -7.63
N HIS A 90 0.82 -23.44 -8.29
CA HIS A 90 -0.23 -22.67 -8.96
C HIS A 90 -1.25 -22.26 -7.91
N VAL A 91 -1.41 -20.98 -7.66
CA VAL A 91 -2.39 -20.44 -6.72
C VAL A 91 -3.56 -19.93 -7.52
N HIS A 92 -4.73 -20.52 -7.32
CA HIS A 92 -5.95 -20.14 -8.02
C HIS A 92 -7.20 -20.43 -7.20
N ALA A 93 -8.31 -19.79 -7.57
CA ALA A 93 -9.64 -20.07 -7.03
C ALA A 93 -10.10 -21.49 -7.41
N ILE A 94 -10.61 -22.24 -6.42
CA ILE A 94 -11.20 -23.57 -6.61
C ILE A 94 -12.72 -23.43 -6.78
N PRO A 95 -13.32 -23.83 -7.92
CA PRO A 95 -14.76 -23.74 -8.14
C PRO A 95 -15.60 -24.45 -7.07
N GLU A 96 -15.16 -25.61 -6.59
CA GLU A 96 -15.81 -26.37 -5.52
C GLU A 96 -15.81 -25.64 -4.16
N ARG A 97 -14.96 -24.61 -4.02
CA ARG A 97 -14.84 -23.76 -2.84
C ARG A 97 -15.45 -22.37 -3.05
N ALA A 98 -16.28 -22.17 -4.08
CA ALA A 98 -16.94 -20.89 -4.37
C ALA A 98 -17.74 -20.34 -3.18
N ARG A 99 -18.22 -21.19 -2.26
CA ARG A 99 -18.86 -20.74 -1.01
C ARG A 99 -17.97 -19.84 -0.15
N TYR A 100 -16.65 -19.98 -0.27
CA TYR A 100 -15.66 -19.16 0.45
C TYR A 100 -15.21 -17.94 -0.37
N GLU A 101 -15.84 -17.64 -1.50
CA GLU A 101 -15.52 -16.46 -2.30
C GLU A 101 -15.68 -15.19 -1.45
N ILE A 102 -14.62 -14.40 -1.33
CA ILE A 102 -14.64 -13.07 -0.73
C ILE A 102 -14.61 -12.03 -1.86
N ARG A 103 -15.53 -11.06 -1.77
CA ARG A 103 -15.60 -9.87 -2.63
C ARG A 103 -15.29 -8.63 -1.79
N PHE A 104 -14.59 -7.68 -2.38
CA PHE A 104 -14.15 -6.47 -1.68
C PHE A 104 -14.17 -5.25 -2.61
N PRO A 105 -14.45 -4.04 -2.08
CA PRO A 105 -14.37 -2.83 -2.87
C PRO A 105 -12.92 -2.47 -3.20
N ARG A 106 -12.70 -1.92 -4.39
CA ARG A 106 -11.43 -1.29 -4.80
C ARG A 106 -11.57 0.21 -4.62
N VAL A 107 -10.98 0.75 -3.56
CA VAL A 107 -11.07 2.17 -3.20
C VAL A 107 -9.85 2.90 -3.75
N GLU A 108 -10.05 3.91 -4.59
CA GLU A 108 -8.97 4.75 -5.15
C GLU A 108 -8.75 6.02 -4.33
N GLY A 109 -9.77 6.43 -3.58
CA GLY A 109 -9.72 7.61 -2.74
C GLY A 109 -11.00 7.78 -1.95
N TYR A 110 -11.17 8.96 -1.39
CA TYR A 110 -12.32 9.29 -0.56
C TYR A 110 -12.93 10.61 -1.04
N THR A 111 -14.24 10.72 -0.92
CA THR A 111 -14.95 11.96 -1.16
C THR A 111 -15.78 12.33 0.07
N GLN A 112 -15.84 13.63 0.35
CA GLN A 112 -16.54 14.19 1.49
C GLN A 112 -17.47 15.28 0.98
N ALA A 113 -18.74 15.25 1.39
CA ALA A 113 -19.59 16.43 1.34
C ALA A 113 -19.48 17.14 2.68
N ILE A 114 -18.52 18.07 2.81
CA ILE A 114 -18.48 18.97 3.96
C ILE A 114 -19.57 20.03 3.72
N ARG A 115 -20.59 20.09 4.59
CA ARG A 115 -21.71 21.03 4.47
C ARG A 115 -21.60 22.21 5.43
N ASN A 116 -21.04 22.01 6.62
CA ASN A 116 -21.00 23.05 7.66
C ASN A 116 -19.78 22.96 8.60
N LYS A 117 -19.51 21.79 9.20
CA LYS A 117 -18.48 21.61 10.25
C LYS A 117 -17.42 20.56 9.95
N VAL A 118 -16.17 20.85 10.33
CA VAL A 118 -15.05 19.89 10.31
C VAL A 118 -14.54 19.61 11.72
N THR A 119 -14.05 18.40 11.93
CA THR A 119 -13.50 17.94 13.22
C THR A 119 -12.33 16.97 13.02
N MET A 120 -11.66 16.63 14.13
CA MET A 120 -10.60 15.62 14.20
C MET A 120 -10.84 14.71 15.40
N ASP A 121 -10.58 13.41 15.23
CA ASP A 121 -10.56 12.46 16.35
C ASP A 121 -9.22 12.56 17.10
N TRP A 122 -9.15 13.50 18.05
CA TRP A 122 -7.94 13.79 18.83
C TRP A 122 -7.35 12.57 19.56
N THR A 123 -8.11 11.50 19.77
CA THR A 123 -7.59 10.29 20.43
C THR A 123 -6.77 9.40 19.50
N LYS A 124 -7.02 9.50 18.18
CA LYS A 124 -6.40 8.67 17.14
C LYS A 124 -5.40 9.40 16.27
N VAL A 125 -5.36 10.73 16.35
CA VAL A 125 -4.46 11.57 15.56
C VAL A 125 -3.01 11.34 16.01
N PRO A 126 -2.08 11.06 15.07
CA PRO A 126 -0.69 10.80 15.42
C PRO A 126 -0.01 12.05 16.00
N MET A 127 0.93 11.84 16.91
CA MET A 127 1.76 12.92 17.45
C MET A 127 2.94 13.18 16.49
N MET A 128 3.20 14.45 16.17
CA MET A 128 4.39 14.84 15.41
C MET A 128 5.51 15.22 16.37
N VAL A 129 6.73 14.73 16.11
CA VAL A 129 7.90 15.04 16.94
C VAL A 129 8.90 15.88 16.15
N LEU A 130 9.23 17.06 16.65
CA LEU A 130 10.33 17.87 16.13
C LEU A 130 11.64 17.37 16.77
N GLN A 131 12.43 16.64 15.98
CA GLN A 131 13.63 15.93 16.43
C GLN A 131 14.92 16.58 15.90
N PRO A 132 15.68 17.28 16.75
CA PRO A 132 16.91 17.99 16.38
C PRO A 132 18.05 17.09 15.88
N ASP A 133 18.06 15.81 16.25
CA ASP A 133 19.06 14.83 15.82
C ASP A 133 18.91 14.44 14.34
N SER A 134 17.67 14.46 13.86
CA SER A 134 17.31 14.15 12.48
C SER A 134 17.43 15.40 11.61
N ILE A 135 17.04 16.56 12.14
CA ILE A 135 17.07 17.84 11.43
C ILE A 135 17.74 18.89 12.33
N PRO A 136 19.06 19.08 12.19
CA PRO A 136 19.81 19.93 13.10
C PRO A 136 19.42 21.41 12.93
N PRO A 137 19.08 22.13 14.02
CA PRO A 137 18.71 23.55 13.97
C PRO A 137 19.91 24.48 13.79
N GLU A 138 21.13 23.96 13.83
CA GLU A 138 22.35 24.67 13.52
C GLU A 138 23.35 23.77 12.78
N TYR A 139 24.11 24.36 11.87
CA TYR A 139 25.17 23.70 11.13
C TYR A 139 26.35 24.65 10.94
N GLU A 140 27.56 24.12 11.08
CA GLU A 140 28.80 24.84 10.80
C GLU A 140 29.28 24.49 9.39
N ALA A 141 29.23 25.47 8.49
CA ALA A 141 29.76 25.37 7.16
C ALA A 141 31.20 25.91 7.14
N LYS A 142 32.13 25.16 6.56
CA LYS A 142 33.50 25.63 6.34
C LYS A 142 33.87 25.46 4.87
N GLY A 143 34.40 26.51 4.26
CA GLY A 143 34.94 26.42 2.91
C GLY A 143 36.06 25.38 2.83
N LEU A 144 35.93 24.42 1.92
CA LEU A 144 36.95 23.41 1.69
C LEU A 144 38.22 24.06 1.12
N SER A 145 39.36 23.62 1.63
CA SER A 145 40.70 24.02 1.20
C SER A 145 41.43 22.83 0.59
N VAL A 146 42.40 23.06 -0.29
CA VAL A 146 43.22 21.98 -0.83
C VAL A 146 44.39 21.72 0.12
N ASN A 147 44.54 20.47 0.59
CA ASN A 147 45.69 20.08 1.40
C ASN A 147 46.95 19.87 0.53
N THR A 148 48.10 19.63 1.17
CA THR A 148 49.40 19.44 0.48
C THR A 148 49.40 18.25 -0.51
N ALA A 149 48.44 17.32 -0.39
CA ALA A 149 48.28 16.19 -1.30
C ALA A 149 47.24 16.44 -2.42
N GLY A 150 46.78 17.69 -2.61
CA GLY A 150 45.81 18.04 -3.65
C GLY A 150 44.36 17.66 -3.32
N ARG A 151 44.06 17.18 -2.10
CA ARG A 151 42.69 16.76 -1.70
C ARG A 151 41.95 17.89 -0.99
N MET A 152 40.65 17.97 -1.24
CA MET A 152 39.76 18.85 -0.48
C MET A 152 39.76 18.46 0.99
N SER A 153 39.94 19.43 1.87
CA SER A 153 40.09 19.26 3.32
C SER A 153 39.48 20.44 4.08
N LEU A 154 38.92 20.14 5.24
CA LEU A 154 38.42 21.11 6.22
C LEU A 154 39.56 21.74 7.05
N SER A 155 40.80 21.25 6.93
CA SER A 155 41.94 21.69 7.76
C SER A 155 42.51 23.08 7.39
N GLY A 156 42.05 23.71 6.32
CA GLY A 156 42.59 25.00 5.88
C GLY A 156 42.09 26.20 6.68
N PRO A 157 42.62 27.40 6.36
CA PRO A 157 42.37 28.64 7.09
C PRO A 157 41.00 29.27 6.82
N SER A 158 40.15 28.62 6.02
CA SER A 158 38.80 29.10 5.70
C SER A 158 37.98 29.40 6.96
N ARG A 159 37.20 30.47 6.94
CA ARG A 159 36.28 30.80 8.03
C ARG A 159 35.24 29.70 8.21
N ILE A 160 34.91 29.42 9.46
CA ILE A 160 33.73 28.60 9.82
C ILE A 160 32.55 29.57 9.94
N ASP A 161 31.53 29.35 9.12
CA ASP A 161 30.27 30.07 9.17
C ASP A 161 29.23 29.21 9.89
N LYS A 162 28.73 29.71 11.03
CA LYS A 162 27.66 29.05 11.77
C LYS A 162 26.31 29.52 11.24
N VAL A 163 25.57 28.62 10.61
CA VAL A 163 24.19 28.85 10.17
C VAL A 163 23.25 28.29 11.24
N THR A 164 22.29 29.11 11.69
CA THR A 164 21.33 28.72 12.72
C THR A 164 19.92 29.11 12.32
N LEU A 165 18.91 28.42 12.86
CA LEU A 165 17.51 28.79 12.67
C LEU A 165 17.07 30.04 13.47
N ARG A 166 17.97 30.70 14.22
CA ARG A 166 17.60 31.80 15.11
C ARG A 166 16.97 32.98 14.36
N GLU A 167 17.58 33.40 13.27
CA GLU A 167 17.08 34.52 12.45
C GLU A 167 15.71 34.18 11.82
N TYR A 168 15.52 32.94 11.37
CA TYR A 168 14.23 32.45 10.88
C TYR A 168 13.17 32.52 12.00
N ARG A 169 13.48 32.01 13.19
CA ARG A 169 12.57 31.97 14.35
C ARG A 169 12.22 33.38 14.85
N GLU A 170 13.14 34.34 14.81
CA GLU A 170 12.89 35.74 15.21
C GLU A 170 11.93 36.46 14.26
N LYS A 171 12.03 36.18 12.95
CA LYS A 171 11.20 36.82 11.93
C LYS A 171 9.81 36.20 11.77
N ARG A 172 9.59 34.97 12.28
CA ARG A 172 8.35 34.22 12.09
C ARG A 172 7.49 34.19 13.34
N ARG A 173 6.17 34.33 13.14
CA ARG A 173 5.17 34.17 14.20
C ARG A 173 4.45 32.83 14.06
N LEU A 174 4.14 32.19 15.18
CA LEU A 174 3.36 30.94 15.16
C LEU A 174 1.99 31.16 14.51
N GLN A 175 1.37 32.33 14.74
CA GLN A 175 0.08 32.68 14.13
C GLN A 175 0.16 32.77 12.60
N GLU A 176 1.30 33.20 12.05
CA GLU A 176 1.54 33.25 10.60
C GLU A 176 1.54 31.85 10.01
N LEU A 177 2.22 30.89 10.67
CA LEU A 177 2.22 29.47 10.27
C LEU A 177 0.81 28.88 10.29
N ILE A 178 0.03 29.13 11.35
CA ILE A 178 -1.36 28.66 11.46
C ILE A 178 -2.21 29.21 10.31
N PHE A 179 -2.08 30.50 10.01
CA PHE A 179 -2.85 31.15 8.93
C PHE A 179 -2.46 30.63 7.55
N ASP A 180 -1.17 30.40 7.31
CA ASP A 180 -0.66 29.86 6.05
C ASP A 180 -1.21 28.45 5.79
N LEU A 181 -1.12 27.55 6.78
CA LEU A 181 -1.68 26.21 6.72
C LEU A 181 -3.21 26.24 6.52
N ALA A 182 -3.92 27.06 7.30
CA ALA A 182 -5.37 27.19 7.20
C ALA A 182 -5.79 27.69 5.82
N SER A 183 -5.06 28.64 5.25
CA SER A 183 -5.30 29.18 3.90
C SER A 183 -5.09 28.10 2.83
N GLY A 184 -3.99 27.35 2.91
CA GLY A 184 -3.68 26.25 2.01
C GLY A 184 -4.75 25.15 2.04
N LEU A 185 -5.10 24.67 3.24
CA LEU A 185 -6.12 23.64 3.43
C LEU A 185 -7.51 24.13 3.01
N THR A 186 -7.88 25.38 3.32
CA THR A 186 -9.16 25.96 2.88
C THR A 186 -9.27 25.93 1.36
N LYS A 187 -8.23 26.39 0.64
CA LYS A 187 -8.21 26.36 -0.83
C LYS A 187 -8.29 24.93 -1.35
N HIS A 188 -7.59 24.00 -0.71
CA HIS A 188 -7.61 22.59 -1.08
C HIS A 188 -9.02 22.00 -0.96
N TYR A 189 -9.70 22.17 0.18
CA TYR A 189 -11.06 21.66 0.38
C TYR A 189 -12.09 22.36 -0.50
N VAL A 190 -12.07 23.68 -0.63
CA VAL A 190 -13.04 24.42 -1.46
C VAL A 190 -12.89 24.09 -2.96
N ALA A 191 -11.69 23.70 -3.41
CA ALA A 191 -11.47 23.25 -4.78
C ALA A 191 -12.06 21.85 -5.05
N GLN A 192 -12.42 21.08 -4.03
CA GLN A 192 -13.05 19.77 -4.21
C GLN A 192 -14.51 19.95 -4.66
N PRO A 193 -14.96 19.27 -5.73
CA PRO A 193 -16.32 19.45 -6.28
C PRO A 193 -17.46 19.24 -5.28
N GLN A 194 -17.21 18.48 -4.21
CA GLN A 194 -18.20 18.06 -3.22
C GLN A 194 -18.20 18.94 -1.95
N CYS A 195 -17.23 19.85 -1.80
CA CYS A 195 -17.20 20.77 -0.66
C CYS A 195 -18.24 21.89 -0.87
N GLN A 196 -19.24 21.93 0.02
CA GLN A 196 -20.30 22.93 -0.02
C GLN A 196 -20.05 24.08 0.96
N VAL A 197 -19.08 23.95 1.87
CA VAL A 197 -18.75 24.97 2.85
C VAL A 197 -18.07 26.17 2.18
N PRO A 198 -18.60 27.39 2.36
CA PRO A 198 -17.91 28.59 1.92
C PRO A 198 -16.56 28.77 2.64
N ALA A 199 -15.55 29.28 1.93
CA ALA A 199 -14.21 29.49 2.49
C ALA A 199 -14.20 30.29 3.82
N HIS A 200 -15.08 31.27 3.97
CA HIS A 200 -15.17 32.11 5.18
C HIS A 200 -15.72 31.37 6.41
N VAL A 201 -16.43 30.25 6.21
CA VAL A 201 -16.91 29.37 7.29
C VAL A 201 -15.87 28.30 7.62
N LEU A 202 -15.18 27.77 6.61
CA LEU A 202 -14.19 26.71 6.79
C LEU A 202 -12.89 27.23 7.39
N PHE A 203 -12.40 28.39 6.95
CA PHE A 203 -11.11 28.93 7.37
C PHE A 203 -10.98 29.12 8.89
N PRO A 204 -11.95 29.73 9.61
CA PRO A 204 -11.85 29.88 11.06
C PRO A 204 -11.80 28.54 11.81
N GLN A 205 -12.50 27.52 11.31
CA GLN A 205 -12.49 26.17 11.90
C GLN A 205 -11.10 25.54 11.75
N LEU A 206 -10.51 25.63 10.56
CA LEU A 206 -9.16 25.14 10.31
C LEU A 206 -8.11 25.86 11.17
N VAL A 207 -8.22 27.17 11.35
CA VAL A 207 -7.34 27.93 12.27
C VAL A 207 -7.40 27.37 13.70
N GLN A 208 -8.61 27.05 14.20
CA GLN A 208 -8.79 26.47 15.53
C GLN A 208 -8.19 25.07 15.63
N ILE A 209 -8.46 24.22 14.65
CA ILE A 209 -7.94 22.84 14.59
C ILE A 209 -6.41 22.83 14.55
N ILE A 210 -5.81 23.59 13.63
CA ILE A 210 -4.36 23.66 13.46
C ILE A 210 -3.69 24.23 14.72
N GLY A 211 -4.26 25.28 15.31
CA GLY A 211 -3.77 25.86 16.55
C GLY A 211 -3.80 24.87 17.71
N ARG A 212 -4.86 24.07 17.82
CA ARG A 212 -4.95 22.99 18.81
C ARG A 212 -3.94 21.87 18.54
N TYR A 213 -3.79 21.44 17.29
CA TYR A 213 -2.83 20.40 16.91
C TYR A 213 -1.39 20.82 17.26
N LEU A 214 -0.97 22.03 16.87
CA LEU A 214 0.37 22.54 17.19
C LEU A 214 0.63 22.67 18.70
N LYS A 215 -0.41 22.85 19.50
CA LYS A 215 -0.32 22.99 20.95
C LYS A 215 -0.28 21.63 21.67
N ASP A 216 -1.16 20.72 21.29
CA ASP A 216 -1.44 19.50 22.06
C ASP A 216 -0.86 18.23 21.42
N HIS A 217 -0.54 18.24 20.11
CA HIS A 217 -0.12 17.07 19.33
C HIS A 217 1.26 17.24 18.63
N VAL A 218 2.03 18.25 19.02
CA VAL A 218 3.42 18.41 18.58
C VAL A 218 4.36 18.35 19.78
N ASP A 219 5.19 17.30 19.82
CA ASP A 219 6.28 17.17 20.80
C ASP A 219 7.52 17.90 20.27
N VAL A 220 7.86 19.01 20.91
CA VAL A 220 9.02 19.83 20.55
C VAL A 220 10.19 19.47 21.46
N ARG A 221 11.15 18.71 20.93
CA ARG A 221 12.34 18.32 21.70
C ARG A 221 13.42 19.39 21.61
N PRO A 222 13.89 19.95 22.75
CA PRO A 222 14.98 20.93 22.72
C PRO A 222 16.23 20.40 22.00
N PRO A 223 16.95 21.19 21.18
CA PRO A 223 16.80 22.63 20.94
C PRO A 223 15.86 23.05 19.79
N ALA A 224 14.91 22.21 19.37
CA ALA A 224 13.87 22.60 18.41
C ALA A 224 12.93 23.65 19.01
N ASP A 225 12.27 24.41 18.12
CA ASP A 225 11.21 25.37 18.44
C ASP A 225 9.94 24.98 17.67
N ILE A 226 8.77 25.28 18.22
CA ILE A 226 7.48 24.97 17.55
C ILE A 226 7.39 25.62 16.15
N LYS A 227 8.04 26.77 15.93
CA LYS A 227 8.10 27.43 14.63
C LYS A 227 8.84 26.61 13.57
N ASP A 228 9.68 25.66 13.96
CA ASP A 228 10.37 24.78 13.04
C ASP A 228 9.40 23.83 12.31
N ALA A 229 8.17 23.65 12.81
CA ALA A 229 7.08 22.99 12.09
C ALA A 229 6.76 23.67 10.74
N GLY A 230 7.17 24.93 10.55
CA GLY A 230 7.08 25.67 9.30
C GLY A 230 8.15 25.33 8.26
N LEU A 231 9.11 24.46 8.57
CA LEU A 231 10.23 24.09 7.70
C LEU A 231 9.99 22.73 7.05
N SER A 232 10.52 22.54 5.84
CA SER A 232 10.58 21.21 5.21
C SER A 232 11.54 20.30 6.00
N PRO A 233 11.20 19.02 6.23
CA PRO A 233 10.00 18.30 5.82
C PRO A 233 8.83 18.38 6.82
N TYR A 234 9.02 18.94 8.02
CA TYR A 234 7.99 19.04 9.06
C TYR A 234 6.68 19.67 8.57
N TYR A 235 6.78 20.72 7.76
CA TYR A 235 5.63 21.38 7.16
C TYR A 235 4.82 20.43 6.27
N GLY A 236 5.50 19.59 5.47
CA GLY A 236 4.86 18.59 4.63
C GLY A 236 4.14 17.54 5.46
N TRP A 237 4.78 17.03 6.52
CA TRP A 237 4.17 16.08 7.45
C TRP A 237 2.96 16.65 8.17
N LEU A 238 3.03 17.92 8.56
CA LEU A 238 1.92 18.61 9.21
C LEU A 238 0.71 18.72 8.26
N VAL A 239 0.92 19.13 7.01
CA VAL A 239 -0.15 19.19 6.00
C VAL A 239 -0.79 17.81 5.79
N GLU A 240 0.02 16.77 5.72
CA GLU A 240 -0.43 15.39 5.54
C GLU A 240 -1.26 14.89 6.72
N ILE A 241 -0.76 15.02 7.95
CA ILE A 241 -1.49 14.59 9.16
C ILE A 241 -2.83 15.32 9.24
N LEU A 242 -2.85 16.62 8.97
CA LEU A 242 -4.08 17.41 8.98
C LEU A 242 -5.06 16.95 7.87
N THR A 243 -4.58 16.78 6.63
CA THR A 243 -5.43 16.37 5.50
C THR A 243 -6.05 14.98 5.69
N GLU A 244 -5.27 14.05 6.26
CA GLU A 244 -5.72 12.67 6.50
C GLU A 244 -6.71 12.55 7.67
N ASN A 245 -6.68 13.47 8.63
CA ASN A 245 -7.44 13.35 9.88
C ASN A 245 -8.56 14.38 10.05
N ILE A 246 -8.57 15.48 9.29
CA ILE A 246 -9.69 16.42 9.25
C ILE A 246 -10.83 15.78 8.46
N ARG A 247 -11.99 15.66 9.10
CA ARG A 247 -13.21 15.02 8.55
C ARG A 247 -14.46 15.86 8.82
N PRO A 248 -15.57 15.62 8.11
CA PRO A 248 -16.85 16.24 8.43
C PRO A 248 -17.32 15.80 9.82
N ASP A 249 -17.92 16.70 10.58
CA ASP A 249 -18.46 16.39 11.91
C ASP A 249 -19.82 15.68 11.82
N THR A 250 -19.80 14.36 11.70
CA THR A 250 -21.01 13.53 11.59
C THR A 250 -21.89 13.59 12.84
N SER A 251 -21.34 13.93 14.01
CA SER A 251 -22.11 14.05 15.25
C SER A 251 -23.07 15.24 15.23
N GLU A 252 -22.75 16.25 14.43
CA GLU A 252 -23.55 17.45 14.23
C GLU A 252 -24.36 17.38 12.91
N GLY A 253 -24.49 16.19 12.32
CA GLY A 253 -25.35 15.93 11.15
C GLY A 253 -24.68 16.08 9.78
N GLU A 254 -23.35 16.17 9.72
CA GLU A 254 -22.62 16.12 8.44
C GLU A 254 -22.73 14.74 7.77
N THR A 255 -22.61 14.72 6.45
CA THR A 255 -22.56 13.45 5.71
C THR A 255 -21.21 12.78 5.95
N PRO A 256 -21.17 11.49 6.31
CA PRO A 256 -19.91 10.79 6.49
C PRO A 256 -19.09 10.80 5.20
N GLU A 257 -17.78 10.70 5.35
CA GLU A 257 -16.90 10.43 4.24
C GLU A 257 -17.29 9.11 3.55
N ILE A 258 -17.37 9.13 2.22
CA ILE A 258 -17.69 7.95 1.41
C ILE A 258 -16.51 7.62 0.47
N PRO A 259 -16.28 6.34 0.16
CA PRO A 259 -15.19 5.93 -0.70
C PRO A 259 -15.48 6.29 -2.17
N LEU A 260 -14.41 6.60 -2.91
CA LEU A 260 -14.42 6.63 -4.36
C LEU A 260 -13.92 5.28 -4.87
N TYR A 261 -14.78 4.56 -5.57
CA TYR A 261 -14.44 3.25 -6.13
C TYR A 261 -13.80 3.36 -7.52
N GLU A 262 -12.93 2.41 -7.82
CA GLU A 262 -12.38 2.21 -9.16
C GLU A 262 -13.51 1.96 -10.18
N SER A 263 -13.57 2.79 -11.21
CA SER A 263 -14.64 2.73 -12.23
C SER A 263 -14.44 1.64 -13.28
N SER A 264 -13.21 1.15 -13.47
CA SER A 264 -12.84 0.30 -14.60
C SER A 264 -13.14 -1.18 -14.39
N ARG A 265 -12.74 -1.74 -13.24
CA ARG A 265 -12.77 -3.19 -12.96
C ARG A 265 -13.90 -3.62 -12.04
N GLY A 266 -14.56 -2.68 -11.35
CA GLY A 266 -15.55 -2.99 -10.32
C GLY A 266 -14.94 -3.68 -9.08
N PRO A 267 -15.77 -4.29 -8.22
CA PRO A 267 -15.31 -4.94 -6.99
C PRO A 267 -14.36 -6.10 -7.28
N GLY A 268 -13.30 -6.23 -6.48
CA GLY A 268 -12.40 -7.37 -6.60
C GLY A 268 -13.01 -8.64 -6.02
N SER A 269 -12.62 -9.80 -6.58
CA SER A 269 -12.99 -11.10 -6.04
C SER A 269 -11.78 -12.02 -5.92
N THR A 270 -11.81 -12.88 -4.90
CA THR A 270 -10.91 -14.05 -4.83
C THR A 270 -11.02 -14.98 -6.04
N ALA A 271 -12.12 -14.93 -6.79
CA ALA A 271 -12.30 -15.68 -8.04
C ALA A 271 -11.32 -15.25 -9.16
N ASP A 272 -10.80 -14.02 -9.09
CA ASP A 272 -9.92 -13.45 -10.10
C ASP A 272 -8.44 -13.84 -9.89
N VAL A 273 -8.12 -14.54 -8.80
CA VAL A 273 -6.74 -14.91 -8.45
C VAL A 273 -6.28 -16.10 -9.29
N ASP A 274 -5.22 -15.90 -10.07
CA ASP A 274 -4.52 -16.92 -10.83
C ASP A 274 -3.04 -16.52 -10.99
N TYR A 275 -2.13 -17.15 -10.25
CA TYR A 275 -0.70 -16.90 -10.37
C TYR A 275 0.15 -18.11 -9.97
N TRP A 276 1.43 -18.09 -10.34
CA TRP A 276 2.40 -19.11 -9.97
C TRP A 276 3.44 -18.54 -9.01
N THR A 277 3.81 -19.29 -7.98
CA THR A 277 4.89 -18.90 -7.06
C THR A 277 5.85 -20.05 -6.79
N SER A 278 7.11 -19.71 -6.50
CA SER A 278 8.12 -20.64 -5.99
C SER A 278 8.09 -20.79 -4.46
N ARG A 279 7.35 -19.92 -3.76
CA ARG A 279 7.24 -19.92 -2.30
C ARG A 279 6.48 -21.14 -1.80
N GLU A 280 6.78 -21.56 -0.58
CA GLU A 280 6.12 -22.69 0.06
C GLU A 280 4.64 -22.36 0.30
N ALA A 281 3.76 -23.07 -0.40
CA ALA A 281 2.32 -22.91 -0.30
C ALA A 281 1.74 -23.93 0.69
N ARG A 282 0.76 -23.52 1.50
CA ARG A 282 0.07 -24.40 2.45
C ARG A 282 -1.39 -24.56 2.10
N GLU A 283 -1.89 -25.78 2.22
CA GLU A 283 -3.31 -26.09 2.07
C GLU A 283 -4.08 -25.56 3.27
N VAL A 284 -5.28 -25.05 2.98
CA VAL A 284 -6.22 -24.48 3.95
C VAL A 284 -7.64 -24.91 3.62
N VAL A 285 -8.55 -24.85 4.59
CA VAL A 285 -9.92 -25.37 4.44
C VAL A 285 -10.92 -24.26 4.13
N HIS A 286 -10.93 -23.17 4.91
CA HIS A 286 -11.91 -22.07 4.80
C HIS A 286 -11.44 -20.96 3.85
N CYS A 287 -10.90 -21.31 2.69
CA CYS A 287 -10.42 -20.36 1.68
C CYS A 287 -10.91 -20.76 0.29
N HIS A 288 -11.29 -19.78 -0.53
CA HIS A 288 -11.65 -20.03 -1.93
C HIS A 288 -10.46 -20.53 -2.75
N LEU A 289 -9.26 -20.08 -2.42
CA LEU A 289 -8.03 -20.49 -3.08
C LEU A 289 -7.58 -21.88 -2.62
N ASN A 290 -6.81 -22.54 -3.47
CA ASN A 290 -6.19 -23.83 -3.16
C ASN A 290 -5.10 -23.74 -2.08
N TYR A 291 -4.40 -22.61 -1.99
CA TYR A 291 -3.31 -22.41 -1.03
C TYR A 291 -3.32 -21.02 -0.39
N VAL A 292 -2.67 -20.94 0.78
CA VAL A 292 -2.13 -19.69 1.34
C VAL A 292 -0.61 -19.69 1.15
N VAL A 293 -0.07 -18.57 0.69
CA VAL A 293 1.36 -18.36 0.47
C VAL A 293 1.89 -17.35 1.50
N PRO A 294 2.39 -17.78 2.66
CA PRO A 294 2.97 -16.89 3.67
C PRO A 294 4.26 -16.23 3.17
N ASP A 295 4.49 -14.97 3.53
CA ASP A 295 5.73 -14.23 3.24
C ASP A 295 6.74 -14.48 4.35
N THR A 296 6.26 -14.58 5.59
CA THR A 296 7.07 -14.92 6.75
C THR A 296 6.84 -16.37 7.21
N ALA A 297 7.95 -17.10 7.41
CA ALA A 297 7.92 -18.53 7.71
C ALA A 297 7.26 -18.91 9.04
N ARG A 298 7.10 -17.99 10.01
CA ARG A 298 6.48 -18.30 11.31
C ARG A 298 5.21 -17.52 11.61
N TRP A 299 5.18 -16.23 11.27
CA TRP A 299 4.14 -15.34 11.77
C TRP A 299 2.82 -15.53 11.04
N GLU A 300 2.82 -15.34 9.72
CA GLU A 300 1.64 -15.54 8.89
C GLU A 300 1.23 -17.00 8.82
N GLN A 301 2.17 -17.94 8.95
CA GLN A 301 1.85 -19.37 9.06
C GLN A 301 0.99 -19.65 10.29
N ALA A 302 1.42 -19.16 11.46
CA ALA A 302 0.66 -19.31 12.69
C ALA A 302 -0.68 -18.55 12.62
N ALA A 303 -0.69 -17.33 12.07
CA ALA A 303 -1.92 -16.56 11.89
C ALA A 303 -2.92 -17.30 10.98
N SER A 304 -2.47 -17.84 9.84
CA SER A 304 -3.31 -18.61 8.92
C SER A 304 -3.94 -19.81 9.62
N TYR A 305 -3.17 -20.53 10.44
CA TYR A 305 -3.69 -21.65 11.24
C TYR A 305 -4.74 -21.18 12.26
N TYR A 306 -4.48 -20.10 13.00
CA TYR A 306 -5.44 -19.57 13.96
C TYR A 306 -6.73 -19.08 13.30
N ILE A 307 -6.65 -18.48 12.10
CA ILE A 307 -7.82 -18.02 11.34
C ILE A 307 -8.61 -19.22 10.81
N ASP A 308 -7.96 -20.18 10.14
CA ASP A 308 -8.62 -21.32 9.49
C ASP A 308 -9.30 -22.26 10.49
N THR A 309 -8.81 -22.32 11.73
CA THR A 309 -9.38 -23.17 12.80
C THR A 309 -10.38 -22.44 13.69
N HIS A 310 -10.58 -21.13 13.51
CA HIS A 310 -11.41 -20.34 14.42
C HIS A 310 -12.92 -20.60 14.19
N PRO A 311 -13.71 -20.90 15.24
CA PRO A 311 -15.14 -21.24 15.07
C PRO A 311 -15.97 -20.17 14.35
N MET A 312 -15.68 -18.90 14.61
CA MET A 312 -16.38 -17.75 14.02
C MET A 312 -15.99 -17.43 12.57
N VAL A 313 -14.96 -18.07 12.00
CA VAL A 313 -14.52 -17.78 10.63
C VAL A 313 -15.33 -18.60 9.65
N ASP A 314 -15.91 -17.93 8.66
CA ASP A 314 -16.62 -18.54 7.54
C ASP A 314 -15.69 -18.74 6.35
N ALA A 315 -14.95 -17.69 5.99
CA ALA A 315 -13.95 -17.71 4.93
C ALA A 315 -12.79 -16.77 5.28
N PHE A 316 -11.61 -17.02 4.75
CA PHE A 316 -10.50 -16.07 4.79
C PHE A 316 -9.66 -16.17 3.54
N VAL A 317 -8.88 -15.12 3.28
CA VAL A 317 -7.89 -15.11 2.22
C VAL A 317 -6.69 -14.26 2.66
N LYS A 318 -5.49 -14.73 2.30
CA LYS A 318 -4.29 -13.89 2.37
C LYS A 318 -4.26 -12.97 1.16
N ASN A 319 -3.93 -11.70 1.36
CA ASN A 319 -3.79 -10.70 0.31
C ASN A 319 -2.49 -10.90 -0.51
N ALA A 320 -2.38 -12.03 -1.20
CA ALA A 320 -1.28 -12.35 -2.11
C ALA A 320 -1.85 -12.50 -3.52
N GLY A 321 -1.49 -11.60 -4.43
CA GLY A 321 -2.04 -11.56 -5.79
C GLY A 321 -3.52 -11.16 -5.88
N LEU A 322 -4.13 -10.75 -4.76
CA LEU A 322 -5.54 -10.36 -4.68
C LEU A 322 -5.78 -8.94 -5.22
N GLY A 323 -4.79 -8.06 -5.08
CA GLY A 323 -4.89 -6.66 -5.49
C GLY A 323 -5.79 -5.83 -4.58
N PHE A 324 -5.93 -6.23 -3.31
CA PHE A 324 -6.58 -5.42 -2.29
C PHE A 324 -5.56 -4.45 -1.68
N ALA A 325 -5.86 -3.15 -1.78
CA ALA A 325 -5.01 -2.08 -1.29
C ALA A 325 -5.86 -1.00 -0.65
N ILE A 326 -5.28 -0.34 0.36
CA ILE A 326 -5.87 0.79 1.06
C ILE A 326 -5.01 2.02 0.75
N PRO A 327 -5.53 3.01 0.01
CA PRO A 327 -4.76 4.20 -0.32
C PRO A 327 -4.54 5.07 0.93
N TYR A 328 -3.33 5.59 1.08
CA TYR A 328 -2.96 6.54 2.13
C TYR A 328 -1.92 7.54 1.63
N LEU A 329 -1.96 8.77 2.14
CA LEU A 329 -0.96 9.78 1.84
C LEU A 329 0.24 9.64 2.79
N HIS A 330 1.46 9.56 2.24
CA HIS A 330 2.68 9.66 3.03
C HIS A 330 3.83 10.41 2.32
N ASN A 331 4.52 11.30 3.03
CA ASN A 331 5.50 12.25 2.51
C ASN A 331 5.02 13.01 1.26
N GLY A 332 3.74 13.41 1.24
CA GLY A 332 3.13 14.10 0.10
C GLY A 332 2.96 13.25 -1.16
N GLN A 333 3.12 11.92 -1.06
CA GLN A 333 2.88 10.97 -2.16
C GLN A 333 1.79 9.98 -1.77
N MET A 334 0.98 9.56 -2.75
CA MET A 334 0.01 8.49 -2.55
C MET A 334 0.73 7.15 -2.47
N HIS A 335 0.41 6.37 -1.45
CA HIS A 335 0.93 5.03 -1.22
C HIS A 335 -0.23 4.05 -1.01
N ASP A 336 0.05 2.78 -1.31
CA ASP A 336 -0.89 1.69 -1.12
C ASP A 336 -0.47 0.82 0.07
N TYR A 337 -1.31 0.76 1.09
CA TYR A 337 -1.18 -0.19 2.18
C TYR A 337 -1.83 -1.52 1.80
N MET A 338 -1.05 -2.58 1.71
CA MET A 338 -1.52 -3.94 1.46
C MET A 338 -1.58 -4.70 2.79
N PRO A 339 -2.78 -4.88 3.38
CA PRO A 339 -2.93 -5.64 4.62
C PRO A 339 -2.79 -7.15 4.38
N ASP A 340 -2.42 -7.91 5.41
CA ASP A 340 -2.10 -9.34 5.25
C ASP A 340 -3.30 -10.24 4.92
N PHE A 341 -4.43 -10.10 5.63
CA PHE A 341 -5.59 -10.98 5.49
C PHE A 341 -6.93 -10.24 5.43
N ILE A 342 -7.88 -10.86 4.73
CA ILE A 342 -9.32 -10.56 4.84
C ILE A 342 -10.02 -11.80 5.39
N VAL A 343 -10.83 -11.62 6.43
CA VAL A 343 -11.54 -12.70 7.11
C VAL A 343 -13.03 -12.40 7.12
N ARG A 344 -13.86 -13.26 6.53
CA ARG A 344 -15.31 -13.20 6.65
C ARG A 344 -15.78 -14.02 7.85
N LEU A 345 -16.57 -13.41 8.72
CA LEU A 345 -17.10 -14.01 9.93
C LEU A 345 -18.49 -14.62 9.71
N LYS A 346 -18.83 -15.62 10.53
CA LYS A 346 -20.16 -16.24 10.62
C LYS A 346 -21.13 -15.37 11.43
N THR A 347 -21.28 -14.11 11.02
CA THR A 347 -22.24 -13.17 11.59
C THR A 347 -23.41 -12.94 10.64
N GLN A 348 -24.47 -12.29 11.11
CA GLN A 348 -25.62 -11.92 10.28
C GLN A 348 -26.05 -10.47 10.53
N PRO A 349 -25.81 -9.55 9.56
CA PRO A 349 -25.16 -9.77 8.26
C PRO A 349 -23.67 -10.18 8.34
N PRO A 350 -23.10 -10.81 7.28
CA PRO A 350 -21.69 -11.21 7.27
C PRO A 350 -20.75 -10.01 7.43
N MET A 351 -19.86 -10.09 8.42
CA MET A 351 -18.82 -9.10 8.68
C MET A 351 -17.48 -9.54 8.09
N HIS A 352 -16.74 -8.60 7.50
CA HIS A 352 -15.37 -8.78 7.04
C HIS A 352 -14.40 -8.10 8.00
N VAL A 353 -13.28 -8.74 8.28
CA VAL A 353 -12.23 -8.21 9.15
C VAL A 353 -10.93 -8.18 8.36
N ILE A 354 -10.37 -6.99 8.21
CA ILE A 354 -9.01 -6.78 7.70
C ILE A 354 -8.05 -7.02 8.86
N VAL A 355 -7.16 -7.99 8.72
CA VAL A 355 -6.21 -8.38 9.77
C VAL A 355 -4.79 -8.14 9.30
N GLU A 356 -4.06 -7.32 10.06
CA GLU A 356 -2.62 -7.11 9.87
C GLU A 356 -1.84 -7.91 10.92
N THR A 357 -0.82 -8.63 10.49
CA THR A 357 0.02 -9.47 11.34
C THR A 357 1.48 -9.05 11.23
N LYS A 358 1.83 -7.90 11.80
CA LYS A 358 3.20 -7.38 11.78
C LYS A 358 3.82 -7.16 13.16
N GLY A 359 5.14 -7.35 13.19
CA GLY A 359 6.02 -6.86 14.25
C GLY A 359 6.24 -5.35 14.15
N TYR A 360 7.39 -4.86 14.62
CA TYR A 360 7.70 -3.43 14.60
C TYR A 360 7.72 -2.87 13.16
N ASP A 361 6.75 -2.02 12.84
CA ASP A 361 6.69 -1.20 11.63
C ASP A 361 6.59 0.26 12.06
N PRO A 362 7.57 1.13 11.73
CA PRO A 362 7.54 2.54 12.12
C PRO A 362 6.34 3.31 11.54
N LEU A 363 5.70 2.79 10.48
CA LEU A 363 4.51 3.38 9.87
C LEU A 363 3.21 2.67 10.27
N ALA A 364 3.24 1.79 11.28
CA ALA A 364 2.08 1.03 11.72
C ALA A 364 0.88 1.92 12.08
N GLU A 365 1.12 3.05 12.76
CA GLU A 365 0.07 3.98 13.16
C GLU A 365 -0.58 4.68 11.96
N VAL A 366 0.23 5.10 10.99
CA VAL A 366 -0.25 5.74 9.75
C VAL A 366 -1.10 4.76 8.94
N LYS A 367 -0.63 3.52 8.77
CA LYS A 367 -1.37 2.45 8.06
C LYS A 367 -2.65 2.06 8.79
N GLY A 368 -2.60 1.97 10.12
CA GLY A 368 -3.77 1.68 10.94
C GLY A 368 -4.82 2.78 10.84
N ALA A 369 -4.42 4.05 10.87
CA ALA A 369 -5.33 5.18 10.67
C ALA A 369 -5.97 5.16 9.28
N ALA A 370 -5.20 4.83 8.24
CA ALA A 370 -5.71 4.67 6.88
C ALA A 370 -6.73 3.53 6.76
N ALA A 371 -6.46 2.38 7.39
CA ALA A 371 -7.39 1.25 7.41
C ALA A 371 -8.67 1.57 8.18
N ASP A 372 -8.57 2.26 9.32
CA ASP A 372 -9.72 2.74 10.09
C ASP A 372 -10.58 3.72 9.26
N ARG A 373 -9.95 4.63 8.52
CA ARG A 373 -10.64 5.54 7.58
C ARG A 373 -11.38 4.75 6.50
N TRP A 374 -10.70 3.80 5.88
CA TRP A 374 -11.26 2.94 4.85
C TRP A 374 -12.51 2.20 5.33
N VAL A 375 -12.42 1.56 6.51
CA VAL A 375 -13.53 0.81 7.11
C VAL A 375 -14.71 1.74 7.39
N LYS A 376 -14.47 2.90 7.99
CA LYS A 376 -15.53 3.87 8.30
C LYS A 376 -16.25 4.32 7.02
N ALA A 377 -15.51 4.65 5.97
CA ALA A 377 -16.07 5.12 4.71
C ALA A 377 -16.89 4.03 4.01
N VAL A 378 -16.34 2.82 3.88
CA VAL A 378 -17.04 1.69 3.25
C VAL A 378 -18.29 1.29 4.02
N ASN A 379 -18.24 1.27 5.36
CA ASN A 379 -19.42 0.96 6.19
C ASN A 379 -20.48 2.06 6.12
N ALA A 380 -20.08 3.33 6.00
CA ALA A 380 -21.00 4.45 5.88
C ALA A 380 -21.76 4.45 4.55
N GLU A 381 -21.11 4.02 3.46
CA GLU A 381 -21.75 3.85 2.15
C GLU A 381 -22.62 2.59 2.11
N GLY A 382 -22.17 1.50 2.73
CA GLY A 382 -22.99 0.34 3.09
C GLY A 382 -23.23 -0.71 1.99
N SER A 383 -22.76 -0.52 0.75
CA SER A 383 -23.00 -1.47 -0.35
C SER A 383 -22.15 -2.74 -0.28
N HIS A 384 -21.07 -2.73 0.51
CA HIS A 384 -20.09 -3.82 0.61
C HIS A 384 -20.15 -4.61 1.92
N GLY A 385 -21.27 -4.54 2.65
CA GLY A 385 -21.43 -5.18 3.96
C GLY A 385 -20.66 -4.47 5.07
N GLN A 386 -20.49 -5.15 6.21
CA GLN A 386 -19.81 -4.58 7.38
C GLN A 386 -18.33 -4.97 7.39
N TRP A 387 -17.47 -4.00 7.70
CA TRP A 387 -16.04 -4.15 7.77
C TRP A 387 -15.49 -3.75 9.15
N ALA A 388 -14.40 -4.38 9.56
CA ALA A 388 -13.62 -4.03 10.75
C ALA A 388 -12.12 -4.15 10.44
N TYR A 389 -11.29 -3.41 11.16
CA TYR A 389 -9.83 -3.52 11.08
C TYR A 389 -9.25 -3.96 12.42
N GLY A 390 -8.23 -4.81 12.38
CA GLY A 390 -7.48 -5.21 13.56
C GLY A 390 -6.02 -5.51 13.27
N MET A 391 -5.13 -4.87 14.04
CA MET A 391 -3.69 -5.12 13.98
C MET A 391 -3.26 -6.02 15.13
N ALA A 392 -2.63 -7.15 14.80
CA ALA A 392 -2.06 -8.10 15.75
C ALA A 392 -0.55 -7.89 15.87
N ARG A 393 -0.09 -7.42 17.04
CA ARG A 393 1.35 -7.30 17.36
C ARG A 393 1.95 -8.65 17.79
N LYS A 394 1.09 -9.63 18.11
CA LYS A 394 1.42 -11.03 18.39
C LYS A 394 0.44 -11.94 17.64
N THR A 395 0.91 -13.06 17.09
CA THR A 395 0.02 -14.03 16.42
C THR A 395 -1.09 -14.56 17.32
N THR A 396 -0.85 -14.63 18.63
CA THR A 396 -1.83 -15.02 19.65
C THR A 396 -2.95 -14.01 19.87
N GLU A 397 -2.83 -12.79 19.33
CA GLU A 397 -3.88 -11.76 19.40
C GLU A 397 -4.92 -11.92 18.29
N VAL A 398 -4.61 -12.66 17.22
CA VAL A 398 -5.51 -12.84 16.06
C VAL A 398 -6.88 -13.41 16.48
N PRO A 399 -6.97 -14.47 17.32
CA PRO A 399 -8.28 -14.94 17.81
C PRO A 399 -9.06 -13.87 18.59
N ASN A 400 -8.37 -13.02 19.36
CA ASN A 400 -9.02 -11.97 20.13
C ASN A 400 -9.58 -10.87 19.24
N ILE A 401 -8.89 -10.52 18.15
CA ILE A 401 -9.38 -9.58 17.14
C ILE A 401 -10.66 -10.13 16.50
N ILE A 402 -10.64 -11.39 16.06
CA ILE A 402 -11.82 -12.05 15.46
C ILE A 402 -13.00 -12.05 16.44
N ASN A 403 -12.78 -12.45 17.69
CA ASN A 403 -13.83 -12.49 18.71
C ASN A 403 -14.37 -11.10 19.06
N ARG A 404 -13.52 -10.07 19.07
CA ARG A 404 -13.95 -8.69 19.33
C ARG A 404 -14.84 -8.19 18.20
N SER A 405 -14.41 -8.35 16.94
CA SER A 405 -15.18 -7.91 15.78
C SER A 405 -16.55 -8.60 15.71
N ALA A 406 -16.60 -9.91 16.01
CA ALA A 406 -17.86 -10.65 16.09
C ALA A 406 -18.82 -10.14 17.20
N ARG A 407 -18.31 -9.51 18.26
CA ARG A 407 -19.12 -9.01 19.39
C ARG A 407 -19.60 -7.58 19.22
N THR A 408 -18.86 -6.73 18.51
CA THR A 408 -19.24 -5.32 18.29
C THR A 408 -20.62 -5.20 17.65
N GLU A 409 -20.97 -6.13 16.76
CA GLU A 409 -22.30 -6.18 16.13
C GLU A 409 -23.44 -6.50 17.12
N ALA A 410 -23.21 -7.37 18.12
CA ALA A 410 -24.23 -7.72 19.10
C ALA A 410 -24.65 -6.52 19.97
N VAL A 411 -23.80 -5.49 20.09
CA VAL A 411 -24.07 -4.29 20.88
C VAL A 411 -24.77 -3.22 20.03
N ASP A 412 -24.35 -3.01 18.77
CA ASP A 412 -24.95 -1.99 17.89
C ASP A 412 -26.38 -2.36 17.45
N VAL A 413 -26.68 -3.64 17.24
CA VAL A 413 -28.05 -4.12 16.95
C VAL A 413 -28.99 -3.93 18.15
N ALA A 414 -28.47 -4.06 19.38
CA ALA A 414 -29.26 -3.86 20.59
C ALA A 414 -29.58 -2.38 20.87
N GLN A 415 -28.79 -1.43 20.35
CA GLN A 415 -29.01 0.00 20.53
C GLN A 415 -29.85 0.64 19.42
N THR A 416 -29.83 0.10 18.20
CA THR A 416 -30.62 0.60 17.06
C THR A 416 -32.04 0.02 16.97
N GLY A 417 -32.37 -0.98 17.79
CA GLY A 417 -33.68 -1.64 17.85
C GLY A 417 -34.69 -1.05 18.85
N ARG A 418 -34.58 0.24 19.22
CA ARG A 418 -35.57 0.93 20.08
C ARG A 418 -36.20 2.12 19.40
#